data_AF-A0A7C1H1N2-F1
#
_entry.id   AF-A0A7C1H1N2-F1
#
_cell.length_a   1.000
_cell.length_b   1.000
_cell.length_c   1.000
_cell.angle_alpha   90.00
_cell.angle_beta   90.00
_cell.angle_gamma   90.00
#
_symmetry.space_group_name_H-M   'P 1'
#
loop_
_entity.id
_entity.type
_entity.pdbx_description
1 polymer ?
#
loop_
_entity_poly.entity_id
_entity_poly.type
_entity_poly.pdbx_seq_one_letter_code
_entity_poly.pdbx_strand_id
1 'polypeptide(L)'
;MGKIRISERKLILFTVGLLIVAGLVRLGFYKVGVLLFYLAFVPMILHRLSIYIRNRQKLYKADRYRRFTLGFIITTIILNLIGFQDVEFVLLFVLAIDYLIVVQNPRVTSGME
;
A
#
# COMPACT_ATOMS: atom_id res chain seq x y z
N MET A 1 -25.77 6.84 6.09
CA MET A 1 -24.71 5.86 5.81
C MET A 1 -23.37 6.43 6.26
N GLY A 2 -22.89 6.03 7.44
CA GLY A 2 -21.67 6.58 8.05
C GLY A 2 -20.45 6.29 7.17
N LYS A 3 -19.75 7.34 6.73
CA LYS A 3 -18.46 7.21 6.03
C LYS A 3 -17.45 6.65 7.03
N ILE A 4 -17.18 5.34 6.98
CA ILE A 4 -16.07 4.73 7.70
C ILE A 4 -14.79 5.29 7.08
N ARG A 5 -14.30 6.43 7.59
CA ARG A 5 -13.00 6.99 7.21
C ARG A 5 -11.93 6.16 7.90
N ILE A 6 -11.47 5.10 7.23
CA ILE A 6 -10.31 4.35 7.69
C ILE A 6 -9.10 5.29 7.63
N SER A 7 -8.50 5.56 8.78
CA SER A 7 -7.26 6.34 8.87
C SER A 7 -6.16 5.61 8.08
N GLU A 8 -5.44 6.32 7.21
CA GLU A 8 -4.38 5.74 6.37
C GLU A 8 -3.35 4.95 7.18
N ARG A 9 -3.05 5.39 8.41
CA ARG A 9 -2.17 4.68 9.34
C ARG A 9 -2.69 3.29 9.69
N LYS A 10 -4.00 3.15 9.92
CA LYS A 10 -4.64 1.85 10.20
C LYS A 10 -4.58 0.92 9.00
N LEU A 11 -4.75 1.46 7.79
CA LEU A 11 -4.65 0.69 6.56
C LEU A 11 -3.23 0.13 6.36
N ILE A 12 -2.19 0.94 6.58
CA ILE A 12 -0.81 0.47 6.47
C ILE A 12 -0.51 -0.59 7.55
N LEU A 13 -0.91 -0.35 8.80
CA LEU A 13 -0.75 -1.34 9.88
C LEU A 13 -1.46 -2.66 9.56
N PHE A 14 -2.65 -2.59 8.97
CA PHE A 14 -3.37 -3.77 8.50
C PHE A 14 -2.61 -4.53 7.41
N THR A 15 -2.07 -3.81 6.42
CA THR A 15 -1.20 -4.41 5.38
C THR A 15 0.02 -5.08 5.99
N VAL A 16 0.69 -4.43 6.95
CA VAL A 16 1.85 -5.02 7.66
C VAL A 16 1.45 -6.30 8.39
N GLY A 17 0.30 -6.32 9.08
CA GLY A 17 -0.22 -7.52 9.73
C GLY A 17 -0.44 -8.68 8.75
N LEU A 18 -1.07 -8.40 7.60
CA LEU A 18 -1.25 -9.40 6.54
C LEU A 18 0.09 -9.90 5.98
N LEU A 19 1.09 -9.03 5.83
CA LEU A 19 2.42 -9.41 5.35
C LEU A 19 3.15 -10.33 6.33
N ILE A 20 3.00 -10.11 7.64
CA ILE A 20 3.56 -11.00 8.67
C ILE A 20 2.91 -12.39 8.54
N VAL A 21 1.59 -12.45 8.44
CA VAL A 21 0.86 -13.72 8.26
C VAL A 21 1.31 -14.42 6.97
N ALA A 22 1.39 -13.69 5.85
CA ALA A 22 1.87 -14.23 4.58
C ALA A 22 3.31 -14.76 4.67
N GLY A 23 4.19 -14.04 5.38
CA GLY A 23 5.56 -14.46 5.65
C GLY A 23 5.64 -15.75 6.47
N LEU A 24 4.80 -15.89 7.50
CA LEU A 24 4.69 -17.13 8.28
C LEU A 24 4.20 -18.30 7.42
N VAL A 25 3.16 -18.10 6.61
CA VAL A 25 2.65 -19.12 5.68
C VAL A 25 3.73 -19.54 4.67
N ARG A 26 4.56 -18.60 4.22
CA ARG A 26 5.65 -18.86 3.27
C ARG A 26 6.69 -19.85 3.82
N LEU A 27 6.91 -19.89 5.13
CA LEU A 27 7.85 -20.85 5.76
C LEU A 27 7.42 -22.30 5.55
N GLY A 28 6.10 -22.57 5.53
CA GLY A 28 5.55 -23.91 5.27
C GLY A 28 5.17 -24.15 3.81
N PHE A 29 4.67 -23.11 3.13
CA PHE A 29 4.12 -23.19 1.77
C PHE A 29 4.57 -22.00 0.93
N TYR A 30 5.76 -22.10 0.34
CA TYR A 30 6.39 -20.98 -0.38
C TYR A 30 5.48 -20.33 -1.44
N LYS A 31 4.89 -21.13 -2.35
CA LYS A 31 4.02 -20.61 -3.42
C LYS A 31 2.78 -19.91 -2.89
N VAL A 32 2.17 -20.46 -1.84
CA VAL A 32 0.97 -19.88 -1.22
C VAL A 32 1.32 -18.59 -0.47
N GLY A 33 2.43 -18.60 0.27
CA GLY A 33 2.93 -17.41 0.97
C GLY A 33 3.25 -16.25 0.03
N VAL A 34 3.83 -16.53 -1.14
CA VAL A 34 4.08 -15.52 -2.18
C VAL A 34 2.77 -14.95 -2.73
N LEU A 35 1.76 -15.79 -3.01
CA LEU A 35 0.46 -15.31 -3.47
C LEU A 35 -0.22 -14.43 -2.40
N LEU A 36 -0.21 -14.86 -1.14
CA LEU A 36 -0.76 -14.11 -0.01
C LEU A 36 -0.02 -12.78 0.20
N PHE A 37 1.29 -12.76 -0.03
CA PHE A 37 2.11 -11.57 0.06
C PHE A 37 1.63 -10.50 -0.93
N TYR A 38 1.38 -10.86 -2.19
CA TYR A 38 0.83 -9.92 -3.17
C TYR A 38 -0.61 -9.52 -2.86
N LEU A 39 -1.44 -10.46 -2.41
CA LEU A 39 -2.82 -10.19 -2.01
C LEU A 39 -2.91 -9.21 -0.83
N ALA A 40 -1.92 -9.20 0.08
CA ALA A 40 -1.88 -8.26 1.20
C ALA A 40 -1.85 -6.79 0.76
N PHE A 41 -1.29 -6.49 -0.42
CA PHE A 41 -1.26 -5.14 -0.97
C PHE A 41 -2.57 -4.71 -1.66
N VAL A 42 -3.45 -5.65 -2.02
CA VAL A 42 -4.70 -5.35 -2.75
C VAL A 42 -5.62 -4.37 -2.01
N PRO A 43 -5.93 -4.55 -0.71
CA PRO A 43 -6.76 -3.60 0.03
C PRO A 43 -6.18 -2.18 0.03
N MET A 44 -4.85 -2.07 0.17
CA MET A 44 -4.15 -0.80 0.14
C MET A 44 -4.25 -0.12 -1.22
N ILE A 45 -4.04 -0.87 -2.30
CA ILE A 45 -4.14 -0.37 -3.67
C ILE A 45 -5.57 0.10 -3.96
N LEU A 46 -6.58 -0.73 -3.66
CA LEU A 46 -7.99 -0.42 -3.93
C LEU A 46 -8.46 0.82 -3.17
N HIS A 47 -8.12 0.94 -1.89
CA HIS A 47 -8.48 2.10 -1.08
C HIS A 47 -7.87 3.39 -1.66
N ARG A 48 -6.59 3.36 -2.03
CA ARG A 48 -5.90 4.52 -2.63
C ARG A 48 -6.45 4.86 -4.01
N LEU A 49 -6.70 3.86 -4.85
CA LEU A 49 -7.28 4.06 -6.18
C LEU A 49 -8.67 4.71 -6.08
N SER A 50 -9.50 4.25 -5.15
CA SER A 50 -10.83 4.82 -4.88
C SER A 50 -10.76 6.30 -4.49
N ILE A 51 -9.82 6.67 -3.61
CA ILE A 51 -9.60 8.07 -3.22
C ILE A 51 -9.18 8.92 -4.43
N TYR A 52 -8.24 8.45 -5.25
CA TYR A 52 -7.77 9.21 -6.41
C TYR A 52 -8.83 9.38 -7.50
N ILE A 53 -9.66 8.36 -7.73
CA ILE A 53 -10.78 8.45 -8.67
C ILE A 53 -11.82 9.45 -8.15
N ARG A 54 -12.08 9.47 -6.84
CA ARG A 54 -13.13 10.32 -6.24
C ARG A 54 -12.71 11.78 -6.02
N ASN A 55 -11.43 12.04 -5.73
CA ASN A 55 -10.92 13.38 -5.37
C ASN A 55 -9.99 13.98 -6.44
N ARG A 56 -10.35 13.90 -7.73
CA ARG A 56 -9.50 14.41 -8.83
C ARG A 56 -9.11 15.90 -8.74
N GLN A 57 -9.78 16.73 -7.93
CA GLN A 57 -9.65 18.20 -7.97
C GLN A 57 -8.93 18.89 -6.78
N LYS A 58 -8.53 18.19 -5.71
CA LYS A 58 -7.75 18.80 -4.60
C LYS A 58 -6.45 18.05 -4.38
N LEU A 59 -5.42 18.42 -5.12
CA LEU A 59 -4.11 17.76 -5.08
C LEU A 59 -3.11 18.64 -4.32
N TYR A 60 -2.82 18.27 -3.07
CA TYR A 60 -1.70 18.86 -2.34
C TYR A 60 -0.38 18.20 -2.79
N LYS A 61 0.77 18.90 -2.67
CA LYS A 61 2.09 18.36 -3.11
C LYS A 61 2.43 16.98 -2.53
N ALA A 62 1.96 16.67 -1.31
CA ALA A 62 2.13 15.35 -0.68
C ALA A 62 1.41 14.21 -1.42
N ASP A 63 0.32 14.49 -2.14
CA ASP A 63 -0.39 13.49 -2.96
C ASP A 63 0.40 13.07 -4.19
N ARG A 64 1.31 13.90 -4.70
CA ARG A 64 2.13 13.56 -5.87
C ARG A 64 3.10 12.42 -5.56
N TYR A 65 3.78 12.50 -4.41
CA TYR A 65 4.65 11.42 -3.94
C TYR A 65 3.85 10.15 -3.66
N ARG A 66 2.68 10.27 -3.02
CA ARG A 66 1.81 9.12 -2.74
C ARG A 66 1.26 8.44 -4.01
N ARG A 67 1.00 9.20 -5.08
CA ARG A 67 0.65 8.65 -6.40
C ARG A 67 1.82 7.92 -7.04
N PHE A 68 3.02 8.50 -6.94
CA PHE A 68 4.23 7.87 -7.42
C PHE A 68 4.49 6.55 -6.69
N THR A 69 4.37 6.55 -5.36
CA THR A 69 4.49 5.34 -4.54
C THR A 69 3.46 4.28 -4.91
N LEU A 70 2.20 4.66 -5.12
CA LEU A 70 1.17 3.72 -5.58
C LEU A 70 1.51 3.13 -6.95
N GLY A 71 1.91 3.97 -7.91
CA GLY A 71 2.33 3.53 -9.24
C GLY A 71 3.51 2.57 -9.16
N PHE A 72 4.51 2.90 -8.34
CA PHE A 72 5.68 2.06 -8.12
C PHE A 72 5.30 0.70 -7.51
N ILE A 73 4.44 0.64 -6.49
CA ILE A 73 3.92 -0.62 -5.92
C ILE A 73 3.27 -1.48 -7.02
N ILE A 74 2.38 -0.89 -7.82
CA ILE A 74 1.67 -1.61 -8.88
C ILE A 74 2.66 -2.13 -9.93
N THR A 75 3.58 -1.29 -10.39
CA THR A 75 4.60 -1.68 -11.37
C THR A 75 5.50 -2.79 -10.84
N THR A 76 5.96 -2.71 -9.60
CA THR A 76 6.80 -3.74 -8.98
C THR A 76 6.04 -5.06 -8.82
N ILE A 77 4.76 -5.03 -8.43
CA ILE A 77 3.93 -6.25 -8.38
C ILE A 77 3.82 -6.88 -9.78
N ILE A 78 3.55 -6.09 -10.81
CA ILE A 78 3.43 -6.60 -12.19
C ILE A 78 4.76 -7.20 -12.67
N LEU A 79 5.88 -6.51 -12.45
CA LEU A 79 7.21 -6.99 -12.84
C LEU A 79 7.57 -8.30 -12.13
N ASN A 80 7.25 -8.41 -10.83
CA ASN A 80 7.47 -9.65 -10.08
C ASN A 80 6.56 -10.79 -10.59
N LEU A 81 5.30 -10.51 -10.93
CA LEU A 81 4.38 -11.52 -11.46
C LEU A 81 4.79 -12.05 -12.85
N ILE A 82 5.40 -11.20 -13.68
CA ILE A 82 5.90 -11.60 -15.01
C ILE A 82 7.24 -12.36 -14.89
N GLY A 83 7.82 -12.46 -13.68
CA GLY A 83 9.12 -13.09 -13.44
C GLY A 83 10.30 -12.27 -13.98
N PHE A 84 10.07 -10.99 -14.25
CA PHE A 84 11.14 -10.08 -14.68
C PHE A 84 12.06 -9.70 -13.51
N GLN A 85 11.53 -9.78 -12.28
CA GLN A 85 12.21 -9.47 -11.04
C GLN A 85 11.72 -10.41 -9.92
N ASP A 86 12.59 -10.75 -8.96
CA ASP A 86 12.25 -11.47 -7.72
C ASP A 86 12.51 -10.58 -6.49
N VAL A 87 12.14 -9.30 -6.57
CA VAL A 87 12.43 -8.30 -5.52
C VAL A 87 11.19 -7.96 -4.71
N GLU A 88 10.59 -8.97 -4.11
CA GLU A 88 9.49 -8.82 -3.15
C GLU A 88 9.88 -7.93 -1.96
N PHE A 89 11.16 -7.95 -1.60
CA PHE A 89 11.73 -7.11 -0.55
C PHE A 89 11.63 -5.61 -0.86
N VAL A 90 11.64 -5.22 -2.14
CA VAL A 90 11.45 -3.81 -2.54
C VAL A 90 10.05 -3.32 -2.17
N LEU A 91 9.02 -4.16 -2.26
CA LEU A 91 7.66 -3.79 -1.87
C LEU A 91 7.56 -3.45 -0.37
N LEU A 92 8.36 -4.11 0.48
CA LEU A 92 8.45 -3.79 1.90
C LEU A 92 9.09 -2.42 2.14
N PHE A 93 10.18 -2.10 1.44
CA PHE A 93 10.80 -0.77 1.53
C PHE A 93 9.84 0.33 1.07
N VAL A 94 9.12 0.09 -0.01
CA VAL A 94 8.16 1.05 -0.55
C VAL A 94 7.01 1.29 0.44
N LEU A 95 6.54 0.24 1.12
CA LEU A 95 5.56 0.35 2.19
C LEU A 95 6.10 1.14 3.40
N ALA A 96 7.36 0.93 3.77
CA ALA A 96 8.01 1.67 4.85
C ALA A 96 8.18 3.16 4.50
N ILE A 97 8.59 3.49 3.27
CA ILE A 97 8.66 4.87 2.77
C ILE A 97 7.27 5.50 2.78
N ASP A 98 6.25 4.78 2.31
CA ASP A 98 4.86 5.26 2.32
C ASP A 98 4.37 5.55 3.74
N TYR A 99 4.69 4.68 4.70
CA TYR A 99 4.41 4.91 6.12
C TYR A 99 5.10 6.19 6.64
N LEU A 100 6.39 6.38 6.34
CA LEU A 100 7.14 7.57 6.76
C LEU A 100 6.52 8.85 6.17
N ILE A 101 6.11 8.83 4.90
CA ILE A 101 5.43 9.96 4.25
C ILE A 101 4.08 10.25 4.92
N VAL A 102 3.33 9.22 5.33
CA VAL A 102 2.05 9.39 6.04
C VAL A 102 2.26 9.95 7.45
N VAL A 103 3.30 9.52 8.17
CA VAL A 103 3.58 9.98 9.54
C VAL A 103 4.18 11.39 9.57
N GLN A 104 5.09 11.73 8.65
CA GLN A 104 5.75 13.03 8.62
C GLN A 104 4.86 14.18 8.11
N ASN A 105 3.72 13.89 7.50
CA ASN A 105 2.82 14.90 6.91
C ASN A 105 1.42 14.90 7.56
N PRO A 106 1.28 15.30 8.85
CA PRO A 106 0.01 15.28 9.56
C PRO A 106 -1.04 16.26 8.99
N ARG A 107 -0.62 17.28 8.23
CA ARG A 107 -1.54 18.25 7.58
C ARG A 107 -2.43 17.65 6.49
N VAL A 108 -2.07 16.48 5.95
CA VAL A 108 -2.93 15.73 5.01
C VAL A 108 -4.01 14.95 5.76
N THR A 109 -3.76 14.61 7.02
CA THR A 109 -4.71 13.93 7.89
C THR A 109 -5.73 14.90 8.49
N SER A 110 -5.35 16.17 8.70
CA SER A 110 -6.20 17.22 9.27
C SER A 110 -6.94 18.11 8.25
N GLY A 111 -6.61 18.05 6.96
CA GLY A 111 -7.28 18.82 5.90
C GLY A 111 -8.66 18.30 5.47
N MET A 112 -9.19 17.30 6.18
CA MET A 112 -10.54 16.78 6.00
C MET A 112 -11.32 16.71 7.33
N GLU A 113 -10.95 17.46 8.36
CA GLU A 113 -11.86 17.68 9.49
C GLU A 113 -12.95 18.69 9.11
#